data_AF-A0A512J8R2-F1
#
_entry.id   AF-A0A512J8R2-F1
#
_cell.length_a   1.000
_cell.length_b   1.000
_cell.length_c   1.000
_cell.angle_alpha   90.00
_cell.angle_beta   90.00
_cell.angle_gamma   90.00
#
_symmetry.space_group_name_H-M   'P 1'
#
loop_
_entity.id
_entity.type
_entity.pdbx_description
1 polymer ?
#
loop_
_entity_poly.entity_id
_entity_poly.type
_entity_poly.pdbx_seq_one_letter_code
_entity_poly.pdbx_strand_id
1 'polypeptide(L)'
;MDLSVNPTANEMEWELIDLLGRSMGCIRQTAPNAFTIHPEGHALTTMVGIRLGPHAALDAALAEIERHTRGVCRRNPGEDGA
;
A
#
# COMPACT_ATOMS: atom_id res chain seq x y z
N MET A 1 -8.84 -1.07 9.48
CA MET A 1 -9.44 -0.59 8.22
C MET A 1 -8.94 -1.47 7.10
N ASP A 2 -9.83 -2.03 6.30
CA ASP A 2 -9.45 -2.93 5.22
C ASP A 2 -9.12 -2.13 3.96
N LEU A 3 -8.03 -2.52 3.31
CA LEU A 3 -7.46 -1.83 2.15
C LEU A 3 -7.29 -2.83 1.01
N SER A 4 -7.73 -2.46 -0.17
CA SER A 4 -7.41 -3.11 -1.43
C SER A 4 -6.09 -2.58 -1.96
N VAL A 5 -5.19 -3.49 -2.30
CA VAL A 5 -3.89 -3.19 -2.90
C VAL A 5 -3.97 -3.57 -4.37
N ASN A 6 -3.93 -2.59 -5.24
CA ASN A 6 -4.07 -2.77 -6.69
C ASN A 6 -2.75 -2.37 -7.35
N PRO A 7 -2.11 -3.22 -8.16
CA PRO A 7 -0.97 -2.77 -8.95
C PRO A 7 -1.44 -1.69 -9.94
N THR A 8 -0.62 -0.66 -10.14
CA THR A 8 -0.89 0.37 -11.14
C THR A 8 -0.29 -0.04 -12.49
N ALA A 9 -0.45 0.79 -13.52
CA ALA A 9 0.21 0.59 -14.81
C ALA A 9 1.75 0.56 -14.69
N ASN A 10 2.29 1.04 -13.57
CA ASN A 10 3.68 0.88 -13.21
C ASN A 10 3.82 -0.35 -12.30
N GLU A 11 4.46 -1.41 -12.80
CA GLU A 11 4.67 -2.66 -12.06
C GLU A 11 5.43 -2.48 -10.74
N MET A 12 6.07 -1.33 -10.55
CA MET A 12 6.77 -0.93 -9.32
C MET A 12 5.90 -0.13 -8.36
N GLU A 13 4.60 0.01 -8.61
CA GLU A 13 3.70 0.82 -7.79
C GLU A 13 2.36 0.09 -7.56
N TRP A 14 1.88 0.20 -6.33
CA TRP A 14 0.61 -0.37 -5.89
C TRP A 14 -0.23 0.71 -5.24
N GLU A 15 -1.39 1.00 -5.82
CA GLU A 15 -2.37 1.89 -5.23
C GLU A 15 -3.07 1.21 -4.05
N LEU A 16 -3.19 1.94 -2.96
CA LEU A 16 -3.92 1.56 -1.76
C LEU A 16 -5.29 2.24 -1.82
N ILE A 17 -6.36 1.47 -1.94
CA ILE A 17 -7.74 1.98 -1.97
C ILE A 17 -8.52 1.34 -0.84
N ASP A 18 -9.28 2.13 -0.09
CA ASP A 18 -10.15 1.55 0.92
C ASP A 18 -11.41 0.88 0.33
N LEU A 19 -12.16 0.14 1.16
CA LEU A 19 -13.40 -0.51 0.70
C LEU A 19 -14.49 0.46 0.20
N LEU A 20 -14.39 1.75 0.55
CA LEU A 20 -15.27 2.81 0.06
C LEU A 20 -14.76 3.45 -1.24
N GLY A 21 -13.66 2.95 -1.82
CA GLY A 21 -13.12 3.42 -3.09
C GLY A 21 -12.28 4.70 -3.00
N ARG A 22 -11.79 5.08 -1.81
CA ARG A 22 -10.96 6.28 -1.65
C ARG A 22 -9.50 5.88 -1.69
N SER A 23 -8.71 6.61 -2.49
CA SER A 23 -7.26 6.46 -2.50
C SER A 23 -6.68 6.84 -1.14
N MET A 24 -5.93 5.90 -0.56
CA MET A 24 -5.15 6.07 0.66
C MET A 24 -3.68 6.34 0.38
N GLY A 25 -3.28 6.34 -0.89
CA GLY A 25 -1.92 6.55 -1.35
C GLY A 25 -1.42 5.37 -2.15
N CYS A 26 -0.11 5.21 -2.23
CA CYS A 26 0.51 4.12 -2.95
C CYS A 26 1.73 3.56 -2.23
N ILE A 27 2.13 2.35 -2.59
CA ILE A 27 3.42 1.78 -2.24
C ILE A 27 4.24 1.80 -3.51
N ARG A 28 5.47 2.30 -3.44
CA ARG A 28 6.37 2.33 -4.57
C ARG A 28 7.66 1.59 -4.27
N GLN A 29 8.07 0.74 -5.19
CA GLN A 29 9.38 0.11 -5.16
C GLN A 29 10.41 1.10 -5.70
N THR A 30 11.34 1.54 -4.85
CA THR A 30 12.38 2.51 -5.22
C THR A 30 13.70 1.83 -5.60
N ALA A 31 13.89 0.58 -5.16
CA ALA A 31 15.00 -0.29 -5.51
C ALA A 31 14.57 -1.76 -5.34
N PRO A 32 15.31 -2.74 -5.90
CA PRO A 32 15.06 -4.14 -5.60
C PRO A 32 15.01 -4.37 -4.08
N ASN A 33 13.91 -4.96 -3.62
CA ASN A 33 13.67 -5.20 -2.19
C ASN A 33 13.58 -3.92 -1.34
N ALA A 34 13.24 -2.77 -1.92
CA ALA A 34 13.01 -1.53 -1.19
C ALA A 34 11.65 -0.94 -1.57
N PHE A 35 10.69 -1.08 -0.67
CA PHE A 35 9.31 -0.61 -0.84
C PHE A 35 9.04 0.55 0.12
N THR A 36 8.50 1.64 -0.40
CA THR A 36 8.18 2.84 0.38
C THR A 36 6.69 3.13 0.29
N ILE A 37 6.07 3.34 1.45
CA ILE A 37 4.66 3.70 1.58
C ILE A 37 4.57 5.22 1.42
N HIS A 38 3.70 5.66 0.52
CA HIS A 38 3.39 7.05 0.23
C HIS A 38 1.91 7.28 0.53
N PRO A 39 1.54 7.56 1.79
CA PRO A 39 0.16 7.89 2.12
C PRO A 39 -0.23 9.23 1.51
N GLU A 40 -1.50 9.37 1.12
CA GLU A 40 -2.02 10.62 0.58
C GLU A 40 -3.37 10.99 1.19
N GLY A 41 -3.75 12.27 1.04
CA GLY A 41 -5.08 12.77 1.42
C GLY A 41 -5.44 12.42 2.87
N HIS A 42 -6.57 11.74 3.06
CA HIS A 42 -7.05 11.36 4.39
C HIS A 42 -6.16 10.30 5.06
N ALA A 43 -5.41 9.49 4.31
CA ALA A 43 -4.53 8.48 4.91
C ALA A 43 -3.35 9.10 5.68
N LEU A 44 -2.95 10.34 5.38
CA LEU A 44 -1.92 11.03 6.14
C LEU A 44 -2.27 11.18 7.63
N THR A 45 -3.56 11.36 7.94
CA THR A 45 -4.02 11.43 9.34
C THR A 45 -4.13 10.03 9.96
N THR A 46 -4.64 9.06 9.20
CA THR A 46 -4.86 7.69 9.69
C THR A 46 -3.56 6.90 9.85
N MET A 47 -2.56 7.18 9.02
CA MET A 47 -1.25 6.54 8.99
C MET A 47 -0.17 7.41 9.63
N VAL A 48 -0.54 8.36 10.49
CA VAL A 48 0.41 9.27 11.12
C VAL A 48 1.38 8.49 12.02
N GLY A 49 2.68 8.62 11.75
CA GLY A 49 3.72 7.89 12.47
C GLY A 49 3.90 6.43 12.02
N ILE A 50 3.27 6.01 10.91
CA ILE A 50 3.62 4.75 10.25
C ILE A 50 5.08 4.78 9.79
N ARG A 51 5.76 3.63 9.81
CA ARG A 51 7.06 3.49 9.18
C ARG A 51 6.88 3.46 7.66
N LEU A 52 7.25 4.55 6.99
CA LEU A 52 7.13 4.67 5.53
C LEU A 52 8.07 3.75 4.76
N GLY A 53 9.20 3.34 5.35
CA GLY A 53 10.16 2.42 4.72
C GLY A 53 11.60 2.95 4.76
N PRO A 54 12.52 2.34 3.98
CA PRO A 54 12.27 1.27 3.02
C PRO A 54 12.00 -0.08 3.71
N HIS A 55 11.03 -0.82 3.17
CA HIS A 55 10.67 -2.18 3.57
C HIS A 55 11.28 -3.20 2.62
N ALA A 56 11.70 -4.37 3.13
CA ALA A 56 12.39 -5.41 2.35
C ALA A 56 11.51 -6.09 1.29
N ALA A 57 10.18 -6.03 1.45
CA ALA A 57 9.19 -6.64 0.60
C ALA A 57 7.88 -5.84 0.62
N LEU A 58 7.07 -5.96 -0.42
CA LEU A 58 5.71 -5.40 -0.45
C LEU A 58 4.89 -5.92 0.74
N ASP A 59 5.01 -7.21 1.05
CA ASP A 59 4.35 -7.84 2.21
C ASP A 59 4.70 -7.17 3.54
N ALA A 60 5.98 -6.83 3.74
CA ALA A 60 6.41 -6.15 4.96
C ALA A 60 5.83 -4.74 5.07
N ALA A 61 5.74 -4.02 3.95
CA ALA A 61 5.09 -2.71 3.91
C ALA A 61 3.58 -2.82 4.24
N LEU A 62 2.91 -3.82 3.68
CA LEU A 62 1.49 -4.08 3.97
C LEU A 62 1.28 -4.47 5.44
N ALA A 63 2.10 -5.36 5.99
CA ALA A 63 2.03 -5.74 7.39
C ALA A 63 2.18 -4.53 8.32
N GLU A 64 3.02 -3.55 8.00
CA GLU A 64 3.12 -2.31 8.75
C GLU A 64 1.83 -1.49 8.70
N ILE A 65 1.19 -1.40 7.52
CA ILE A 65 -0.09 -0.73 7.35
C ILE A 65 -1.19 -1.44 8.13
N GLU A 66 -1.26 -2.76 8.07
CA GLU A 66 -2.23 -3.59 8.81
C GLU A 66 -2.09 -3.41 10.32
N ARG A 67 -0.84 -3.41 10.81
CA ARG A 67 -0.53 -3.15 12.23
C ARG A 67 -0.98 -1.77 12.67
N HIS A 68 -0.76 -0.75 11.84
CA HIS A 68 -1.07 0.63 12.18
C HIS A 68 -2.58 0.93 12.09
N THR A 69 -3.21 0.51 10.99
CA THR A 69 -4.63 0.76 10.70
C THR A 69 -5.58 -0.25 11.36
N ARG A 70 -5.04 -1.31 11.98
CA ARG A 70 -5.77 -2.44 12.57
C ARG A 70 -6.78 -3.06 11.61
N GLY A 71 -6.44 -3.17 10.33
CA GLY A 71 -7.23 -3.92 9.36
C GLY A 71 -6.36 -4.76 8.45
N VAL A 72 -6.94 -5.20 7.34
CA VAL A 72 -6.29 -6.16 6.44
C VAL A 72 -6.00 -5.54 5.08
N CYS A 73 -4.81 -5.80 4.56
CA CYS A 73 -4.42 -5.42 3.21
C CYS A 73 -4.68 -6.59 2.25
N ARG A 74 -5.71 -6.47 1.42
CA ARG A 74 -6.06 -7.47 0.42
C ARG A 74 -5.44 -7.12 -0.92
N ARG A 75 -4.49 -7.94 -1.36
CA ARG A 75 -3.94 -7.81 -2.72
C ARG A 75 -4.97 -8.30 -3.71
N ASN A 76 -5.39 -7.42 -4.60
CA ASN A 76 -6.02 -7.88 -5.82
C ASN A 76 -4.88 -8.36 -6.72
N PRO A 77 -4.95 -9.59 -7.26
CA PRO A 77 -4.14 -9.91 -8.42
C PRO A 77 -4.58 -8.89 -9.46
N GLY A 78 -3.75 -7.87 -9.72
CA GLY A 78 -3.97 -7.04 -10.90
C GLY A 78 -4.05 -7.99 -12.07
N GLU A 79 -4.96 -7.71 -13.00
CA GLU A 79 -5.19 -8.56 -14.16
C GLU A 79 -3.86 -8.94 -14.82
N ASP A 80 -3.35 -10.13 -14.47
CA ASP A 80 -2.41 -10.87 -15.29
C ASP A 80 -3.17 -11.12 -16.60
N GLY A 81 -2.65 -10.54 -17.68
CA GLY A 81 -3.38 -10.21 -18.88
C GLY A 81 -4.26 -11.31 -19.49
N ALA A 82 -5.36 -10.85 -20.10
CA ALA A 82 -6.06 -11.57 -21.16
C ALA A 82 -5.50 -11.15 -22.54
#